data_AF-A0A1G8A9Q3-F1
#
_entry.id   AF-A0A1G8A9Q3-F1
#
_cell.length_a   1.000
_cell.length_b   1.000
_cell.length_c   1.000
_cell.angle_alpha   90.00
_cell.angle_beta   90.00
_cell.angle_gamma   90.00
#
_symmetry.space_group_name_H-M   'P 1'
#
loop_
_entity.id
_entity.type
_entity.pdbx_description
1 polymer ?
#
loop_
_entity_poly.entity_id
_entity_poly.type
_entity_poly.pdbx_seq_one_letter_code
_entity_poly.pdbx_strand_id
1 'polypeptide(L)'
;MQLKVNSKISTLALCVSVLLGNSGQALADNDSSELSTGSAPVAKSIQLSDPLHAGDSLTLSVDDIAQDPDGDTLYIDQVEVVDDAGSVESQSDDSVTLEFFNSGRQKVTFTISDSTGEVLVTTATFNIDVLSDKQLHRFFNQATFGPTHELMEGAASFDIDAWLDEQFAMPVSSHEALAQEIGGNDYAANDDAWLELANYGDDQLRQRVAFALSEVFVVSRYGTLYEYPQSQLNYYDVLNYGAFGNFRDLISKVTRHPAMGTYLTLRNSKKENEEQGTYPDENYAREVMQLFTIGLYELNNDGSAKTDSDGNKIETYTQDDIRNVAKALTGWVRASGDELLVKPMVAKESYHDDSEKVVMGTTIPAGQSTEEDLSSVLDILFNHPNTAPFFAKHMIKRLITSNPSPEYIERVANVFIDNGEGVRGDMQAVIRAILTDEEALGEDSEHMPIKAKEPIVAVVNLMRALDMETETEHVVNSDIPFWRIGQGPMRANSVFNFYSQDYSPSGTDISAPELEFMTWPTYIVTHNYMRTFVADWRTPLLPDYSYLQEAGEDTDELMRRIGLVFYGGELDERLEEILRAHVEFLNTRPTYEETLKQLMEFVISSEDFYIQD
;
A
#
# COMPACT_ATOMS: atom_id res chain seq x y z
N MET A 1 -32.58 26.80 -12.45
CA MET A 1 -31.47 27.72 -12.10
C MET A 1 -30.31 27.35 -13.04
N GLN A 2 -29.71 28.33 -13.71
CA GLN A 2 -29.02 28.18 -14.99
C GLN A 2 -27.73 27.35 -14.94
N LEU A 3 -27.64 26.36 -15.84
CA LEU A 3 -26.42 25.69 -16.28
C LEU A 3 -25.48 26.71 -16.97
N LYS A 4 -24.23 26.78 -16.51
CA LYS A 4 -23.13 27.46 -17.22
C LYS A 4 -22.25 26.39 -17.88
N VAL A 5 -22.50 26.16 -19.16
CA VAL A 5 -21.56 25.52 -20.08
C VAL A 5 -20.63 26.63 -20.59
N ASN A 6 -19.33 26.51 -20.34
CA ASN A 6 -18.32 27.37 -20.95
C ASN A 6 -17.62 26.59 -22.07
N SER A 7 -17.85 27.05 -23.29
CA SER A 7 -17.20 26.61 -24.51
C SER A 7 -15.87 27.33 -24.72
N LYS A 8 -14.83 26.62 -25.16
CA LYS A 8 -13.78 27.16 -26.03
C LYS A 8 -13.37 26.12 -27.06
N ILE A 9 -13.44 26.54 -28.32
CA ILE A 9 -13.16 25.79 -29.55
C ILE A 9 -11.83 26.28 -30.15
N SER A 10 -11.15 25.36 -30.84
CA SER A 10 -10.09 25.49 -31.88
C SER A 10 -8.66 25.85 -31.41
N THR A 11 -7.62 25.14 -31.84
CA THR A 11 -7.30 24.77 -33.24
C THR A 11 -6.46 23.50 -33.37
N LEU A 12 -6.83 22.67 -34.36
CA LEU A 12 -6.13 21.47 -34.86
C LEU A 12 -4.70 21.76 -35.38
N ALA A 13 -3.80 20.79 -35.18
CA ALA A 13 -2.80 20.40 -36.18
C ALA A 13 -2.73 18.87 -36.24
N LEU A 14 -3.15 18.34 -37.39
CA LEU A 14 -3.15 16.94 -37.78
C LEU A 14 -1.70 16.49 -38.06
N CYS A 15 -1.26 15.39 -37.46
CA CYS A 15 -0.24 14.53 -38.07
C CYS A 15 -0.58 13.07 -37.73
N VAL A 16 -1.03 12.37 -38.77
CA VAL A 16 -1.36 10.94 -38.79
C VAL A 16 -0.07 10.13 -38.76
N SER A 17 0.04 9.19 -37.82
CA SER A 17 1.06 8.14 -37.83
C SER A 17 0.36 6.80 -37.78
N VAL A 18 0.40 6.08 -38.90
CA VAL A 18 -0.11 4.71 -39.04
C VAL A 18 0.99 3.76 -38.59
N LEU A 19 0.66 2.88 -37.63
CA LEU A 19 1.40 1.67 -37.30
C LEU A 19 1.49 0.75 -38.52
N LEU A 20 2.62 0.07 -38.69
CA LEU A 20 2.68 -1.37 -38.97
C LEU A 20 4.14 -1.83 -38.91
N GLY A 21 4.38 -2.81 -38.04
CA GLY A 21 5.64 -3.54 -37.98
C GLY A 21 5.75 -4.66 -39.01
N ASN A 22 6.99 -5.14 -39.08
CA ASN A 22 7.46 -6.49 -39.38
C ASN A 22 7.99 -6.82 -40.79
N SER A 23 9.28 -7.16 -40.78
CA SER A 23 10.00 -8.12 -41.63
C SER A 23 10.02 -7.90 -43.14
N GLY A 24 11.21 -7.65 -43.69
CA GLY A 24 11.46 -7.76 -45.12
C GLY A 24 12.80 -7.17 -45.54
N GLN A 25 13.82 -8.04 -45.62
CA GLN A 25 15.08 -7.75 -46.32
C GLN A 25 14.81 -7.09 -47.67
N ALA A 26 15.57 -6.03 -48.01
CA ALA A 26 15.72 -5.57 -49.38
C ALA A 26 17.19 -5.31 -49.69
N LEU A 27 17.70 -6.13 -50.61
CA LEU A 27 19.01 -6.06 -51.24
C LEU A 27 19.18 -4.76 -52.04
N ALA A 28 20.32 -4.11 -51.90
CA ALA A 28 20.81 -3.10 -52.83
C ALA A 28 21.67 -3.76 -53.91
N ASP A 29 21.31 -3.58 -55.18
CA ASP A 29 22.15 -3.93 -56.33
C ASP A 29 23.04 -2.72 -56.65
N ASN A 30 24.34 -3.00 -56.75
CA ASN A 30 25.43 -2.03 -56.78
C ASN A 30 25.89 -1.80 -58.22
N ASP A 31 26.17 -0.55 -58.62
CA ASP A 31 27.24 -0.34 -59.59
C ASP A 31 28.01 0.98 -59.39
N SER A 32 29.29 0.80 -59.06
CA SER A 32 30.47 1.66 -59.26
C SER A 32 30.58 2.99 -58.49
N SER A 33 31.45 3.03 -57.47
CA SER A 33 32.88 3.39 -57.62
C SER A 33 33.57 3.45 -56.25
N GLU A 34 34.73 2.81 -56.14
CA GLU A 34 35.54 2.72 -54.92
C GLU A 34 35.99 4.10 -54.42
N LEU A 35 35.47 4.49 -53.26
CA LEU A 35 36.07 5.36 -52.26
C LEU A 35 35.96 4.58 -50.94
N SER A 36 36.97 4.65 -50.08
CA SER A 36 37.04 3.91 -48.81
C SER A 36 35.78 4.11 -47.99
N THR A 37 34.90 3.12 -47.93
CA THR A 37 33.73 3.14 -47.06
C THR A 37 34.10 2.40 -45.78
N GLY A 38 34.64 3.13 -44.80
CA GLY A 38 34.51 2.70 -43.41
C GLY A 38 33.02 2.63 -43.06
N SER A 39 32.63 1.76 -42.13
CA SER A 39 31.23 1.70 -41.70
C SER A 39 31.03 2.72 -40.60
N ALA A 40 30.01 3.58 -40.71
CA ALA A 40 29.75 4.55 -39.66
C ALA A 40 29.48 3.87 -38.30
N PRO A 41 29.82 4.54 -37.18
CA PRO A 41 29.53 4.04 -35.84
C PRO A 41 28.04 3.76 -35.64
N VAL A 42 27.72 2.75 -34.83
CA VAL A 42 26.35 2.39 -34.48
C VAL A 42 26.12 2.51 -32.98
N ALA A 43 24.95 3.02 -32.60
CA ALA A 43 24.59 3.20 -31.19
C ALA A 43 24.42 1.84 -30.49
N LYS A 44 24.78 1.79 -29.21
CA LYS A 44 24.46 0.70 -28.28
C LYS A 44 23.35 1.11 -27.34
N SER A 45 22.60 0.11 -26.85
CA SER A 45 21.75 0.30 -25.67
C SER A 45 22.65 0.43 -24.45
N ILE A 46 22.64 1.60 -23.81
CA ILE A 46 23.35 1.83 -22.55
C ILE A 46 22.75 0.91 -21.49
N GLN A 47 23.59 0.18 -20.77
CA GLN A 47 23.20 -0.69 -19.66
C GLN A 47 23.76 -0.08 -18.38
N LEU A 48 22.90 0.16 -17.39
CA LEU A 48 23.30 0.67 -16.08
C LEU A 48 23.38 -0.49 -15.09
N SER A 49 24.37 -0.47 -14.19
CA SER A 49 24.48 -1.46 -13.12
C SER A 49 23.49 -1.20 -11.99
N ASP A 50 23.18 0.07 -11.75
CA ASP A 50 22.37 0.55 -10.64
C ASP A 50 21.34 1.57 -11.15
N PRO A 51 20.15 1.68 -10.51
CA PRO A 51 19.21 2.77 -10.76
C PRO A 51 19.88 4.13 -10.55
N LEU A 52 19.47 5.14 -11.32
CA LEU A 52 19.95 6.51 -11.15
C LEU A 52 19.05 7.26 -10.18
N HIS A 53 19.68 7.94 -9.23
CA HIS A 53 19.03 8.83 -8.27
C HIS A 53 19.40 10.29 -8.50
N ALA A 54 18.51 11.21 -8.12
CA ALA A 54 18.84 12.62 -8.14
C ALA A 54 20.05 12.90 -7.23
N GLY A 55 21.07 13.55 -7.79
CA GLY A 55 22.38 13.78 -7.17
C GLY A 55 23.47 12.81 -7.63
N ASP A 56 23.13 11.76 -8.39
CA ASP A 56 24.11 10.82 -8.90
C ASP A 56 24.93 11.40 -10.07
N SER A 57 26.16 10.90 -10.17
CA SER A 57 27.03 11.11 -11.32
C SER A 57 27.23 9.81 -12.08
N LEU A 58 26.96 9.81 -13.38
CA LEU A 58 27.14 8.67 -14.27
C LEU A 58 28.30 8.93 -15.23
N THR A 59 29.31 8.07 -15.20
CA THR A 59 30.41 8.11 -16.18
C THR A 59 30.21 7.03 -17.23
N LEU A 60 30.21 7.44 -18.51
CA LEU A 60 30.09 6.56 -19.66
C LEU A 60 31.35 6.68 -20.52
N SER A 61 31.91 5.56 -20.94
CA SER A 61 32.91 5.51 -21.99
C SER A 61 32.25 5.55 -23.37
N VAL A 62 33.00 5.91 -24.40
CA VAL A 62 32.51 5.89 -25.79
C VAL A 62 32.03 4.50 -26.21
N ASP A 63 32.65 3.44 -25.67
CA ASP A 63 32.29 2.05 -25.91
C ASP A 63 30.99 1.63 -25.21
N ASP A 64 30.54 2.36 -24.19
CA ASP A 64 29.23 2.15 -23.56
C ASP A 64 28.09 2.70 -24.44
N ILE A 65 28.39 3.72 -25.25
CA ILE A 65 27.41 4.49 -26.03
C ILE A 65 27.31 3.98 -27.47
N ALA A 66 28.43 3.58 -28.08
CA ALA A 66 28.50 3.17 -29.48
C ALA A 66 29.51 2.05 -29.70
N GLN A 67 29.47 1.46 -30.89
CA GLN A 67 30.47 0.54 -31.40
C GLN A 67 30.71 0.79 -32.88
N ASP A 68 31.91 0.49 -33.33
CA ASP A 68 32.30 0.60 -34.73
C ASP A 68 32.32 -0.79 -35.40
N PRO A 69 31.59 -1.01 -36.51
CA PRO A 69 31.54 -2.33 -37.16
C PRO A 69 32.87 -2.83 -37.74
N ASP A 70 33.76 -1.92 -38.15
CA ASP A 70 35.08 -2.20 -38.72
C ASP A 70 36.22 -2.01 -37.73
N GLY A 71 35.91 -1.59 -36.50
CA GLY A 71 36.82 -1.53 -35.36
C GLY A 71 37.67 -0.27 -35.33
N ASP A 72 37.22 0.80 -36.00
CA ASP A 72 37.83 2.11 -35.91
C ASP A 72 37.65 2.71 -34.52
N THR A 73 38.61 3.56 -34.12
CA THR A 73 38.56 4.21 -32.80
C THR A 73 37.48 5.28 -32.79
N LEU A 74 36.63 5.25 -31.75
CA LEU A 74 35.53 6.18 -31.56
C LEU A 74 35.93 7.35 -30.66
N TYR A 75 35.30 8.51 -30.89
CA TYR A 75 35.49 9.73 -30.11
C TYR A 75 34.15 10.40 -29.78
N ILE A 76 33.98 10.90 -28.56
CA ILE A 76 32.83 11.70 -28.15
C ILE A 76 33.09 13.17 -28.52
N ASP A 77 32.46 13.64 -29.60
CA ASP A 77 32.64 15.01 -30.10
C ASP A 77 31.83 16.03 -29.28
N GLN A 78 30.58 15.69 -28.96
CA GLN A 78 29.66 16.59 -28.26
C GLN A 78 28.64 15.80 -27.45
N VAL A 79 28.33 16.32 -26.26
CA VAL A 79 27.24 15.83 -25.42
C VAL A 79 26.31 17.00 -25.07
N GLU A 80 25.02 16.82 -25.33
CA GLU A 80 23.98 17.80 -25.03
C GLU A 80 22.91 17.16 -24.15
N VAL A 81 22.74 17.68 -22.93
CA VAL A 81 21.59 17.35 -22.08
C VAL A 81 20.43 18.22 -22.55
N VAL A 82 19.34 17.58 -22.99
CA VAL A 82 18.22 18.23 -23.69
C VAL A 82 17.28 18.94 -22.71
N ASP A 83 17.26 18.51 -21.45
CA ASP A 83 16.36 19.00 -20.40
C ASP A 83 17.17 19.65 -19.24
N ASP A 84 16.60 20.62 -18.53
CA ASP A 84 17.30 21.47 -17.52
C ASP A 84 17.66 20.75 -16.19
N ALA A 85 17.53 19.42 -16.13
CA ALA A 85 17.60 18.64 -14.90
C ALA A 85 18.84 17.73 -14.81
N GLY A 86 19.80 17.92 -15.71
CA GLY A 86 21.15 17.36 -15.59
C GLY A 86 22.19 18.26 -16.25
N SER A 87 23.48 17.92 -16.09
CA SER A 87 24.57 18.62 -16.77
C SER A 87 25.71 17.69 -17.13
N VAL A 88 26.54 18.15 -18.08
CA VAL A 88 27.82 17.51 -18.38
C VAL A 88 28.86 18.05 -17.40
N GLU A 89 29.29 17.22 -16.45
CA GLU A 89 30.31 17.59 -15.47
C GLU A 89 31.69 17.62 -16.13
N SER A 90 32.00 16.59 -16.92
CA SER A 90 33.23 16.52 -17.70
C SER A 90 33.03 15.73 -18.99
N GLN A 91 33.78 16.12 -20.03
CA GLN A 91 33.83 15.41 -21.31
C GLN A 91 35.29 15.33 -21.76
N SER A 92 35.65 14.16 -22.28
CA SER A 92 36.87 13.89 -23.01
C SER A 92 36.55 13.10 -24.28
N ASP A 93 37.55 12.84 -25.12
CA ASP A 93 37.31 12.15 -26.37
C ASP A 93 36.86 10.69 -26.15
N ASP A 94 37.15 10.06 -25.01
CA ASP A 94 36.82 8.65 -24.73
C ASP A 94 35.72 8.43 -23.67
N SER A 95 35.33 9.49 -22.95
CA SER A 95 34.39 9.37 -21.82
C SER A 95 33.70 10.69 -21.50
N VAL A 96 32.52 10.56 -20.89
CA VAL A 96 31.70 11.68 -20.40
C VAL A 96 31.15 11.35 -19.01
N THR A 97 31.16 12.34 -18.13
CA THR A 97 30.49 12.29 -16.83
C THR A 97 29.29 13.22 -16.84
N LEU A 98 28.12 12.65 -16.56
CA LEU A 98 26.83 13.33 -16.43
C LEU A 98 26.47 13.43 -14.95
N GLU A 99 25.92 14.57 -14.54
CA GLU A 99 25.34 14.77 -13.20
C GLU A 99 23.83 15.01 -13.37
N PHE A 100 23.01 14.32 -12.59
CA PHE A 100 21.56 14.47 -12.63
C PHE A 100 21.06 15.14 -11.35
N PHE A 101 20.28 16.21 -11.46
CA PHE A 101 19.89 17.03 -10.30
C PHE A 101 18.45 16.80 -9.85
N ASN A 102 17.58 16.35 -10.75
CA ASN A 102 16.18 16.11 -10.45
C ASN A 102 15.74 14.76 -11.00
N SER A 103 14.77 14.17 -10.31
CA SER A 103 14.00 13.01 -10.76
C SER A 103 13.28 13.29 -12.08
N GLY A 104 12.98 12.25 -12.84
CA GLY A 104 12.34 12.32 -14.15
C GLY A 104 13.16 11.68 -15.26
N ARG A 105 12.64 11.80 -16.50
CA ARG A 105 13.32 11.34 -17.71
C ARG A 105 14.22 12.42 -18.28
N GLN A 106 15.51 12.13 -18.39
CA GLN A 106 16.50 13.02 -18.97
C GLN A 106 16.96 12.50 -20.32
N LYS A 107 16.85 13.32 -21.36
CA LYS A 107 17.41 12.99 -22.67
C LYS A 107 18.79 13.58 -22.83
N VAL A 108 19.73 12.75 -23.31
CA VAL A 108 21.09 13.18 -23.62
C VAL A 108 21.43 12.77 -25.04
N THR A 109 21.82 13.74 -25.84
CA THR A 109 22.26 13.53 -27.21
C THR A 109 23.78 13.47 -27.25
N PHE A 110 24.31 12.39 -27.83
CA PHE A 110 25.73 12.15 -28.08
C PHE A 110 26.00 12.30 -29.57
N THR A 111 27.04 13.06 -29.90
CA THR A 111 27.67 13.08 -31.22
C THR A 111 29.00 12.35 -31.11
N ILE A 112 29.14 11.26 -31.86
CA ILE A 112 30.29 10.37 -31.84
C ILE A 112 30.87 10.30 -33.25
N SER A 113 32.18 10.41 -33.39
CA SER A 113 32.88 10.19 -34.65
C SER A 113 33.83 9.00 -34.57
N ASP A 114 34.11 8.37 -35.71
CA ASP A 114 35.21 7.43 -35.82
C ASP A 114 36.52 8.13 -36.24
N SER A 115 37.61 7.36 -36.29
CA SER A 115 38.91 7.85 -36.76
C SER A 115 38.97 8.16 -38.26
N THR A 116 37.92 7.82 -39.02
CA THR A 116 37.81 8.06 -40.47
C THR A 116 36.99 9.31 -40.80
N GLY A 117 36.26 9.86 -39.82
CA GLY A 117 35.44 11.07 -39.90
C GLY A 117 33.94 10.82 -40.11
N GLU A 118 33.48 9.57 -40.07
CA GLU A 118 32.04 9.25 -40.07
C GLU A 118 31.43 9.55 -38.70
N VAL A 119 30.17 10.00 -38.68
CA VAL A 119 29.52 10.56 -37.48
C VAL A 119 28.20 9.87 -37.18
N LEU A 120 28.01 9.52 -35.91
CA LEU A 120 26.77 9.05 -35.30
C LEU A 120 26.21 10.15 -34.37
N VAL A 121 24.93 10.48 -34.54
CA VAL A 121 24.17 11.25 -33.54
C VAL A 121 23.11 10.35 -32.96
N THR A 122 23.15 10.13 -31.65
CA THR A 122 22.21 9.26 -30.93
C THR A 122 21.72 9.93 -29.66
N THR A 123 20.47 9.66 -29.26
CA THR A 123 19.90 10.19 -28.02
C THR A 123 19.56 9.04 -27.09
N ALA A 124 20.14 9.05 -25.90
CA ALA A 124 19.74 8.17 -24.80
C ALA A 124 18.71 8.87 -23.90
N THR A 125 17.85 8.08 -23.26
CA THR A 125 16.95 8.54 -22.19
C THR A 125 17.36 7.86 -20.90
N PHE A 126 17.62 8.65 -19.87
CA PHE A 126 17.91 8.20 -18.51
C PHE A 126 16.69 8.42 -17.62
N ASN A 127 16.29 7.40 -16.87
CA ASN A 127 15.22 7.48 -15.90
C ASN A 127 15.87 7.69 -14.52
N ILE A 128 15.64 8.84 -13.89
CA ILE A 128 16.16 9.15 -12.56
C ILE A 128 14.99 9.15 -11.57
N ASP A 129 15.01 8.27 -10.58
CA ASP A 129 13.92 8.06 -9.62
C ASP A 129 12.51 7.91 -10.26
N VAL A 130 12.42 7.51 -11.53
CA VAL A 130 11.14 7.26 -12.20
C VAL A 130 10.78 5.80 -12.02
N LEU A 131 9.65 5.55 -11.35
CA LEU A 131 9.08 4.22 -11.23
C LEU A 131 8.67 3.68 -12.61
N SER A 132 8.90 2.38 -12.84
CA SER A 132 8.22 1.65 -13.91
C SER A 132 6.70 1.67 -13.69
N ASP A 133 5.91 1.44 -14.74
CA ASP A 133 4.45 1.31 -14.59
C ASP A 133 4.09 0.21 -13.57
N LYS A 134 4.89 -0.85 -13.50
CA LYS A 134 4.74 -1.93 -12.53
C LYS A 134 5.00 -1.46 -11.12
N GLN A 135 6.12 -0.78 -10.88
CA GLN A 135 6.46 -0.21 -9.58
C GLN A 135 5.43 0.82 -9.11
N LEU A 136 4.88 1.63 -10.02
CA LEU A 136 3.84 2.60 -9.67
C LEU A 136 2.51 1.93 -9.31
N HIS A 137 2.09 0.95 -10.12
CA HIS A 137 0.90 0.15 -9.83
C HIS A 137 0.99 -0.52 -8.46
N ARG A 138 2.15 -1.13 -8.19
CA ARG A 138 2.51 -1.70 -6.89
C ARG A 138 2.39 -0.67 -5.78
N PHE A 139 3.04 0.47 -5.93
CA PHE A 139 3.02 1.55 -4.95
C PHE A 139 1.58 1.94 -4.60
N PHE A 140 0.69 2.10 -5.60
CA PHE A 140 -0.71 2.42 -5.32
C PHE A 140 -1.52 1.27 -4.73
N ASN A 141 -1.20 0.02 -5.03
CA ASN A 141 -1.79 -1.14 -4.35
C ASN A 141 -1.39 -1.20 -2.86
N GLN A 142 -0.18 -0.75 -2.54
CA GLN A 142 0.36 -0.71 -1.18
C GLN A 142 -0.14 0.52 -0.40
N ALA A 143 -0.13 1.69 -1.04
CA ALA A 143 -0.45 2.98 -0.44
C ALA A 143 -1.94 3.32 -0.46
N THR A 144 -2.75 2.69 -1.31
CA THR A 144 -4.19 2.91 -1.43
C THR A 144 -4.93 1.57 -1.46
N PHE A 145 -6.21 1.54 -1.85
CA PHE A 145 -6.93 0.29 -2.14
C PHE A 145 -6.75 -0.21 -3.59
N GLY A 146 -5.93 0.45 -4.39
CA GLY A 146 -5.64 0.13 -5.79
C GLY A 146 -5.54 1.40 -6.64
N PRO A 147 -4.86 1.36 -7.78
CA PRO A 147 -4.77 2.52 -8.67
C PRO A 147 -6.10 2.79 -9.38
N THR A 148 -6.31 4.05 -9.75
CA THR A 148 -7.26 4.46 -10.79
C THR A 148 -6.51 4.60 -12.11
N HIS A 149 -7.20 4.65 -13.25
CA HIS A 149 -6.51 4.82 -14.52
C HIS A 149 -5.78 6.18 -14.63
N GLU A 150 -6.31 7.22 -13.97
CA GLU A 150 -5.69 8.56 -13.93
C GLU A 150 -4.34 8.54 -13.20
N LEU A 151 -4.26 7.82 -12.09
CA LEU A 151 -3.00 7.65 -11.35
C LEU A 151 -1.94 6.91 -12.18
N MET A 152 -2.35 5.93 -13.00
CA MET A 152 -1.42 5.15 -13.80
C MET A 152 -0.89 5.87 -15.05
N GLU A 153 -1.73 6.65 -15.74
CA GLU A 153 -1.30 7.42 -16.92
C GLU A 153 -0.34 8.58 -16.55
N GLY A 154 -0.17 8.90 -15.26
CA GLY A 154 0.74 9.91 -14.72
C GLY A 154 2.17 9.44 -14.38
N ALA A 155 2.52 8.18 -14.65
CA ALA A 155 3.75 7.55 -14.15
C ALA A 155 5.05 8.31 -14.45
N ALA A 156 5.14 8.88 -15.65
CA ALA A 156 6.34 9.56 -16.14
C ALA A 156 6.80 10.78 -15.32
N SER A 157 5.90 11.35 -14.52
CA SER A 157 6.15 12.54 -13.70
C SER A 157 5.77 12.33 -12.23
N PHE A 158 5.55 11.07 -11.83
CA PHE A 158 5.14 10.77 -10.47
C PHE A 158 6.32 10.91 -9.52
N ASP A 159 6.14 11.69 -8.46
CA ASP A 159 7.08 11.86 -7.36
C ASP A 159 6.43 11.31 -6.10
N ILE A 160 6.96 10.18 -5.62
CA ILE A 160 6.45 9.49 -4.42
C ILE A 160 6.51 10.42 -3.21
N ASP A 161 7.60 11.15 -3.03
CA ASP A 161 7.79 11.97 -1.83
C ASP A 161 6.82 13.13 -1.80
N ALA A 162 6.63 13.80 -2.94
CA ALA A 162 5.66 14.87 -3.10
C ALA A 162 4.22 14.38 -2.90
N TRP A 163 3.87 13.22 -3.47
CA TRP A 163 2.55 12.62 -3.27
C TRP A 163 2.30 12.23 -1.81
N LEU A 164 3.29 11.64 -1.15
CA LEU A 164 3.21 11.30 0.28
C LEU A 164 3.06 12.56 1.14
N ASP A 165 3.81 13.63 0.86
CA ASP A 165 3.68 14.91 1.57
C ASP A 165 2.27 15.51 1.41
N GLU A 166 1.70 15.44 0.21
CA GLU A 166 0.33 15.86 -0.04
C GLU A 166 -0.65 15.04 0.80
N GLN A 167 -0.59 13.71 0.72
CA GLN A 167 -1.46 12.79 1.45
C GLN A 167 -1.34 12.96 2.97
N PHE A 168 -0.14 13.16 3.50
CA PHE A 168 0.06 13.41 4.93
C PHE A 168 -0.57 14.72 5.38
N ALA A 169 -0.53 15.75 4.54
CA ALA A 169 -1.10 17.07 4.81
C ALA A 169 -2.62 17.14 4.59
N MET A 170 -3.22 16.18 3.88
CA MET A 170 -4.66 16.17 3.60
C MET A 170 -5.49 16.14 4.89
N PRO A 171 -6.59 16.93 4.96
CA PRO A 171 -7.56 16.85 6.04
C PRO A 171 -8.12 15.44 6.18
N VAL A 172 -8.37 15.01 7.41
CA VAL A 172 -8.93 13.69 7.69
C VAL A 172 -10.40 13.63 7.27
N SER A 173 -10.74 12.68 6.39
CA SER A 173 -12.14 12.35 6.07
C SER A 173 -12.73 11.47 7.18
N SER A 174 -13.75 11.95 7.89
CA SER A 174 -14.37 11.25 9.03
C SER A 174 -15.48 10.31 8.58
N HIS A 175 -15.36 9.04 8.97
CA HIS A 175 -16.39 8.03 8.69
C HIS A 175 -17.66 8.31 9.48
N GLU A 176 -17.54 8.70 10.74
CA GLU A 176 -18.71 9.02 11.58
C GLU A 176 -19.50 10.21 11.02
N ALA A 177 -18.80 11.24 10.53
CA ALA A 177 -19.45 12.37 9.90
C ALA A 177 -20.22 11.96 8.63
N LEU A 178 -19.60 11.14 7.77
CA LEU A 178 -20.21 10.67 6.53
C LEU A 178 -21.38 9.70 6.79
N ALA A 179 -21.24 8.74 7.70
CA ALA A 179 -22.33 7.82 8.07
C ALA A 179 -23.53 8.56 8.69
N GLN A 180 -23.28 9.67 9.39
CA GLN A 180 -24.33 10.55 9.90
C GLN A 180 -25.07 11.29 8.78
N GLU A 181 -24.40 11.63 7.68
CA GLU A 181 -24.97 12.22 6.48
C GLU A 181 -25.81 11.20 5.69
N ILE A 182 -25.28 10.00 5.47
CA ILE A 182 -25.93 8.92 4.69
C ILE A 182 -27.23 8.42 5.36
N GLY A 183 -27.19 8.08 6.66
CA GLY A 183 -28.29 7.31 7.26
C GLY A 183 -28.41 7.29 8.78
N GLY A 184 -27.50 7.95 9.51
CA GLY A 184 -27.61 8.10 10.97
C GLY A 184 -26.90 7.02 11.80
N ASN A 185 -25.73 6.55 11.34
CA ASN A 185 -24.81 5.67 12.10
C ASN A 185 -25.35 4.28 12.49
N ASP A 186 -26.15 3.66 11.62
CA ASP A 186 -26.44 2.22 11.71
C ASP A 186 -25.40 1.38 10.95
N TYR A 187 -25.52 0.06 10.97
CA TYR A 187 -24.54 -0.80 10.31
C TYR A 187 -24.47 -0.62 8.79
N ALA A 188 -25.59 -0.30 8.15
CA ALA A 188 -25.60 -0.08 6.70
C ALA A 188 -24.87 1.22 6.39
N ALA A 189 -25.23 2.32 7.07
CA ALA A 189 -24.58 3.62 6.91
C ALA A 189 -23.08 3.59 7.25
N ASN A 190 -22.67 2.82 8.27
CA ASN A 190 -21.26 2.65 8.62
C ASN A 190 -20.48 1.91 7.52
N ASP A 191 -21.05 0.84 6.98
CA ASP A 191 -20.44 0.06 5.91
C ASP A 191 -20.38 0.89 4.60
N ASP A 192 -21.42 1.67 4.33
CA ASP A 192 -21.50 2.58 3.18
C ASP A 192 -20.48 3.72 3.27
N ALA A 193 -20.37 4.39 4.42
CA ALA A 193 -19.38 5.45 4.64
C ALA A 193 -17.95 4.93 4.50
N TRP A 194 -17.67 3.71 4.99
CA TRP A 194 -16.35 3.08 4.82
C TRP A 194 -16.04 2.79 3.35
N LEU A 195 -16.98 2.19 2.61
CA LEU A 195 -16.76 1.88 1.20
C LEU A 195 -16.61 3.15 0.37
N GLU A 196 -17.38 4.18 0.69
CA GLU A 196 -17.29 5.48 0.02
C GLU A 196 -15.93 6.15 0.20
N LEU A 197 -15.41 6.23 1.43
CA LEU A 197 -14.09 6.83 1.67
C LEU A 197 -12.96 5.94 1.12
N ALA A 198 -13.07 4.62 1.22
CA ALA A 198 -12.10 3.70 0.63
C ALA A 198 -12.02 3.82 -0.89
N ASN A 199 -13.14 4.06 -1.57
CA ASN A 199 -13.19 4.19 -3.03
C ASN A 199 -12.88 5.61 -3.52
N TYR A 200 -13.51 6.63 -2.94
CA TYR A 200 -13.55 8.00 -3.46
C TYR A 200 -12.86 9.05 -2.57
N GLY A 201 -12.44 8.72 -1.35
CA GLY A 201 -11.81 9.70 -0.46
C GLY A 201 -10.49 10.21 -1.03
N ASP A 202 -10.21 11.52 -0.92
CA ASP A 202 -8.94 12.09 -1.41
C ASP A 202 -7.74 11.62 -0.57
N ASP A 203 -7.94 11.40 0.72
CA ASP A 203 -6.92 10.99 1.70
C ASP A 203 -6.66 9.47 1.69
N GLN A 204 -6.54 8.88 0.50
CA GLN A 204 -6.40 7.44 0.25
C GLN A 204 -5.34 6.74 1.12
N LEU A 205 -4.17 7.36 1.30
CA LEU A 205 -3.11 6.79 2.13
C LEU A 205 -3.58 6.62 3.58
N ARG A 206 -4.30 7.62 4.09
CA ARG A 206 -4.82 7.59 5.45
C ARG A 206 -5.87 6.50 5.61
N GLN A 207 -6.76 6.36 4.62
CA GLN A 207 -7.79 5.33 4.63
C GLN A 207 -7.17 3.92 4.61
N ARG A 208 -6.15 3.71 3.78
CA ARG A 208 -5.43 2.43 3.69
C ARG A 208 -4.69 2.08 4.98
N VAL A 209 -4.02 3.06 5.60
CA VAL A 209 -3.32 2.90 6.88
C VAL A 209 -4.32 2.68 8.03
N ALA A 210 -5.42 3.42 8.08
CA ALA A 210 -6.47 3.23 9.08
C ALA A 210 -7.06 1.82 9.03
N PHE A 211 -7.27 1.28 7.82
CA PHE A 211 -7.71 -0.10 7.64
C PHE A 211 -6.68 -1.08 8.20
N ALA A 212 -5.40 -0.95 7.85
CA ALA A 212 -4.33 -1.79 8.41
C ALA A 212 -4.23 -1.68 9.95
N LEU A 213 -4.38 -0.49 10.52
CA LEU A 213 -4.42 -0.29 11.97
C LEU A 213 -5.65 -0.93 12.61
N SER A 214 -6.80 -0.99 11.92
CA SER A 214 -8.00 -1.68 12.42
C SER A 214 -7.81 -3.20 12.52
N GLU A 215 -6.84 -3.73 11.77
CA GLU A 215 -6.44 -5.12 11.80
C GLU A 215 -5.38 -5.44 12.86
N VAL A 216 -4.70 -4.40 13.37
CA VAL A 216 -3.77 -4.46 14.51
C VAL A 216 -4.56 -4.27 15.81
N PHE A 217 -5.29 -3.16 15.93
CA PHE A 217 -6.03 -2.76 17.12
C PHE A 217 -7.50 -3.18 17.00
N VAL A 218 -7.71 -4.50 17.03
CA VAL A 218 -8.99 -5.10 16.66
C VAL A 218 -10.11 -4.77 17.65
N VAL A 219 -11.22 -4.27 17.11
CA VAL A 219 -12.56 -4.35 17.72
C VAL A 219 -13.50 -5.01 16.71
N SER A 220 -14.58 -5.60 17.21
CA SER A 220 -15.57 -6.27 16.34
C SER A 220 -16.99 -5.84 16.66
N ARG A 221 -17.81 -5.76 15.61
CA ARG A 221 -19.26 -5.57 15.71
C ARG A 221 -19.99 -6.75 16.33
N TYR A 222 -19.35 -7.91 16.38
CA TYR A 222 -19.92 -9.11 16.98
C TYR A 222 -19.79 -9.07 18.52
N GLY A 223 -20.70 -9.76 19.20
CA GLY A 223 -20.71 -9.81 20.66
C GLY A 223 -21.26 -8.54 21.31
N THR A 224 -20.58 -8.06 22.36
CA THR A 224 -21.10 -6.98 23.24
C THR A 224 -21.16 -5.60 22.58
N LEU A 225 -20.44 -5.40 21.47
CA LEU A 225 -20.50 -4.15 20.70
C LEU A 225 -21.61 -4.12 19.67
N TYR A 226 -22.35 -5.22 19.48
CA TYR A 226 -23.42 -5.32 18.48
C TYR A 226 -24.48 -4.22 18.61
N GLU A 227 -24.78 -3.77 19.83
CA GLU A 227 -25.76 -2.72 20.09
C GLU A 227 -25.21 -1.29 19.94
N TYR A 228 -23.93 -1.13 19.56
CA TYR A 228 -23.23 0.16 19.52
C TYR A 228 -22.52 0.41 18.17
N PRO A 229 -23.25 0.47 17.04
CA PRO A 229 -22.66 0.71 15.72
C PRO A 229 -21.88 2.04 15.67
N GLN A 230 -22.40 3.11 16.27
CA GLN A 230 -21.71 4.40 16.32
C GLN A 230 -20.40 4.34 17.11
N SER A 231 -20.34 3.59 18.22
CA SER A 231 -19.10 3.41 19.00
C SER A 231 -17.97 2.79 18.17
N GLN A 232 -18.32 1.85 17.29
CA GLN A 232 -17.35 1.17 16.44
C GLN A 232 -16.82 2.10 15.37
N LEU A 233 -17.69 2.86 14.71
CA LEU A 233 -17.26 3.81 13.68
C LEU A 233 -16.44 4.98 14.29
N ASN A 234 -16.84 5.46 15.47
CA ASN A 234 -16.05 6.44 16.23
C ASN A 234 -14.67 5.88 16.62
N TYR A 235 -14.59 4.59 16.98
CA TYR A 235 -13.31 3.92 17.20
C TYR A 235 -12.47 3.83 15.92
N TYR A 236 -13.07 3.53 14.78
CA TYR A 236 -12.37 3.52 13.50
C TYR A 236 -11.80 4.91 13.18
N ASP A 237 -12.56 5.97 13.44
CA ASP A 237 -12.07 7.34 13.29
C ASP A 237 -10.91 7.65 14.25
N VAL A 238 -10.84 7.09 15.46
CA VAL A 238 -9.65 7.20 16.33
C VAL A 238 -8.39 6.66 15.65
N LEU A 239 -8.50 5.54 14.93
CA LEU A 239 -7.39 4.97 14.15
C LEU A 239 -7.04 5.88 12.96
N ASN A 240 -8.05 6.37 12.25
CA ASN A 240 -7.92 7.28 11.12
C ASN A 240 -7.21 8.60 11.49
N TYR A 241 -7.63 9.25 12.58
CA TYR A 241 -6.97 10.46 13.12
C TYR A 241 -5.56 10.16 13.67
N GLY A 242 -5.32 8.94 14.13
CA GLY A 242 -4.02 8.53 14.67
C GLY A 242 -3.03 8.00 13.62
N ALA A 243 -3.48 7.78 12.38
CA ALA A 243 -2.71 7.10 11.34
C ALA A 243 -1.33 7.73 11.07
N PHE A 244 -1.24 9.06 11.14
CA PHE A 244 0.01 9.83 10.93
C PHE A 244 0.45 10.58 12.19
N GLY A 245 -0.06 10.18 13.37
CA GLY A 245 0.28 10.81 14.65
C GLY A 245 1.49 10.14 15.31
N ASN A 246 1.50 10.12 16.65
CA ASN A 246 2.47 9.35 17.41
C ASN A 246 1.85 8.03 17.91
N PHE A 247 2.59 6.93 17.79
CA PHE A 247 2.16 5.61 18.25
C PHE A 247 1.75 5.59 19.73
N ARG A 248 2.49 6.30 20.60
CA ARG A 248 2.20 6.37 22.04
C ARG A 248 0.87 7.09 22.33
N ASP A 249 0.53 8.08 21.53
CA ASP A 249 -0.75 8.78 21.63
C ASP A 249 -1.89 7.91 21.07
N LEU A 250 -1.66 7.23 19.95
CA LEU A 250 -2.62 6.32 19.34
C LEU A 250 -2.99 5.20 20.31
N ILE A 251 -2.00 4.49 20.88
CA ILE A 251 -2.30 3.39 21.80
C ILE A 251 -3.02 3.87 23.06
N SER A 252 -2.72 5.08 23.55
CA SER A 252 -3.45 5.69 24.66
C SER A 252 -4.92 5.95 24.33
N LYS A 253 -5.20 6.50 23.14
CA LYS A 253 -6.57 6.71 22.66
C LYS A 253 -7.31 5.39 22.48
N VAL A 254 -6.64 4.37 21.93
CA VAL A 254 -7.17 3.00 21.79
C VAL A 254 -7.52 2.42 23.17
N THR A 255 -6.61 2.44 24.14
CA THR A 255 -6.85 1.92 25.50
C THR A 255 -8.06 2.57 26.15
N ARG A 256 -8.18 3.90 26.01
CA ARG A 256 -9.25 4.68 26.64
C ARG A 256 -10.56 4.63 25.89
N HIS A 257 -10.59 4.10 24.67
CA HIS A 257 -11.82 4.05 23.90
C HIS A 257 -12.80 3.03 24.51
N PRO A 258 -14.06 3.40 24.77
CA PRO A 258 -15.03 2.50 25.39
C PRO A 258 -15.38 1.29 24.51
N ALA A 259 -15.23 1.36 23.18
CA ALA A 259 -15.35 0.18 22.32
C ALA A 259 -14.30 -0.88 22.66
N MET A 260 -13.02 -0.50 22.66
CA MET A 260 -11.91 -1.36 23.05
C MET A 260 -12.08 -1.88 24.49
N GLY A 261 -12.42 -0.99 25.43
CA GLY A 261 -12.62 -1.40 26.81
C GLY A 261 -13.81 -2.32 27.03
N THR A 262 -14.81 -2.30 26.14
CA THR A 262 -15.91 -3.27 26.14
C THR A 262 -15.47 -4.58 25.50
N TYR A 263 -14.75 -4.53 24.39
CA TYR A 263 -14.31 -5.69 23.62
C TYR A 263 -13.34 -6.58 24.40
N LEU A 264 -12.38 -5.95 25.09
CA LEU A 264 -11.34 -6.63 25.89
C LEU A 264 -11.54 -6.45 27.40
N THR A 265 -12.79 -6.20 27.82
CA THR A 265 -13.21 -6.26 29.24
C THR A 265 -12.48 -5.35 30.23
N LEU A 266 -11.70 -4.36 29.76
CA LEU A 266 -11.08 -3.32 30.59
C LEU A 266 -12.13 -2.44 31.30
N ARG A 267 -13.26 -2.17 30.64
CA ARG A 267 -14.33 -1.33 31.17
C ARG A 267 -14.99 -2.00 32.37
N ASN A 268 -14.98 -1.30 33.50
CA ASN A 268 -15.41 -1.77 34.82
C ASN A 268 -14.50 -2.85 35.44
N SER A 269 -13.27 -3.04 34.95
CA SER A 269 -12.26 -3.83 35.65
C SER A 269 -11.99 -3.21 37.04
N LYS A 270 -11.93 -4.05 38.07
CA LYS A 270 -11.83 -3.65 39.47
C LYS A 270 -10.63 -4.29 40.13
N LYS A 271 -10.08 -3.60 41.12
CA LYS A 271 -9.12 -4.17 42.06
C LYS A 271 -9.64 -5.43 42.72
N GLU A 272 -8.68 -6.21 43.17
CA GLU A 272 -8.93 -7.45 43.89
C GLU A 272 -9.70 -7.19 45.19
N ASN A 273 -10.73 -8.00 45.42
CA ASN A 273 -11.45 -8.06 46.67
C ASN A 273 -11.96 -9.49 46.88
N GLU A 274 -11.26 -10.25 47.74
CA GLU A 274 -11.59 -11.65 48.01
C GLU A 274 -13.00 -11.83 48.61
N GLU A 275 -13.46 -10.91 49.46
CA GLU A 275 -14.78 -10.98 50.08
C GLU A 275 -15.92 -10.81 49.05
N GLN A 276 -15.67 -10.01 48.01
CA GLN A 276 -16.63 -9.77 46.91
C GLN A 276 -16.41 -10.69 45.71
N GLY A 277 -15.32 -11.48 45.71
CA GLY A 277 -14.92 -12.34 44.60
C GLY A 277 -14.60 -11.58 43.32
N THR A 278 -14.09 -10.34 43.43
CA THR A 278 -13.68 -9.54 42.27
C THR A 278 -12.18 -9.60 42.08
N TYR A 279 -11.74 -9.72 40.83
CA TYR A 279 -10.33 -9.75 40.42
C TYR A 279 -10.12 -8.79 39.24
N PRO A 280 -8.91 -8.21 39.09
CA PRO A 280 -8.55 -7.46 37.90
C PRO A 280 -8.70 -8.31 36.63
N ASP A 281 -9.30 -7.73 35.59
CA ASP A 281 -9.47 -8.41 34.31
C ASP A 281 -8.16 -8.43 33.50
N GLU A 282 -7.68 -9.62 33.15
CA GLU A 282 -6.39 -9.82 32.47
C GLU A 282 -6.47 -9.72 30.94
N ASN A 283 -7.66 -9.63 30.35
CA ASN A 283 -7.84 -9.77 28.89
C ASN A 283 -7.13 -8.63 28.14
N TYR A 284 -7.53 -7.37 28.39
CA TYR A 284 -6.84 -6.22 27.79
C TYR A 284 -5.35 -6.14 28.17
N ALA A 285 -4.99 -6.52 29.40
CA ALA A 285 -3.60 -6.54 29.85
C ALA A 285 -2.73 -7.50 29.01
N ARG A 286 -3.29 -8.66 28.64
CA ARG A 286 -2.63 -9.62 27.77
C ARG A 286 -2.55 -9.10 26.35
N GLU A 287 -3.65 -8.64 25.77
CA GLU A 287 -3.68 -8.26 24.36
C GLU A 287 -2.87 -6.98 24.07
N VAL A 288 -2.85 -6.01 24.99
CA VAL A 288 -2.04 -4.80 24.81
C VAL A 288 -0.55 -5.11 24.75
N MET A 289 -0.09 -6.14 25.48
CA MET A 289 1.28 -6.65 25.39
C MET A 289 1.47 -7.53 24.15
N GLN A 290 0.61 -8.52 23.98
CA GLN A 290 0.80 -9.61 23.02
C GLN A 290 0.52 -9.21 21.57
N LEU A 291 -0.58 -8.49 21.32
CA LEU A 291 -1.07 -8.22 19.96
C LEU A 291 -0.78 -6.80 19.51
N PHE A 292 -0.70 -5.86 20.45
CA PHE A 292 -0.62 -4.43 20.12
C PHE A 292 0.77 -3.82 20.25
N THR A 293 1.69 -4.42 21.04
CA THR A 293 2.99 -3.79 21.32
C THR A 293 4.18 -4.73 21.22
N ILE A 294 4.37 -5.66 22.15
CA ILE A 294 5.65 -6.34 22.35
C ILE A 294 5.68 -7.77 21.82
N GLY A 295 4.53 -8.36 21.48
CA GLY A 295 4.49 -9.73 20.96
C GLY A 295 4.72 -10.79 22.04
N LEU A 296 4.68 -12.06 21.64
CA LEU A 296 4.91 -13.22 22.54
C LEU A 296 6.38 -13.47 22.87
N TYR A 297 7.28 -13.18 21.92
CA TYR A 297 8.70 -13.55 22.01
C TYR A 297 9.59 -12.34 21.80
N GLU A 298 10.68 -12.25 22.55
CA GLU A 298 11.68 -11.21 22.36
C GLU A 298 12.21 -11.22 20.92
N LEU A 299 12.36 -10.03 20.35
CA LEU A 299 12.84 -9.83 18.99
C LEU A 299 14.21 -9.14 18.99
N ASN A 300 15.03 -9.50 18.01
CA ASN A 300 16.07 -8.62 17.52
C ASN A 300 15.43 -7.48 16.71
N ASN A 301 16.18 -6.44 16.41
CA ASN A 301 15.65 -5.27 15.70
C ASN A 301 15.24 -5.59 14.25
N ASP A 302 15.79 -6.65 13.67
CA ASP A 302 15.46 -7.23 12.37
C ASP A 302 14.18 -8.10 12.39
N GLY A 303 13.47 -8.16 13.52
CA GLY A 303 12.24 -8.95 13.68
C GLY A 303 12.44 -10.46 13.82
N SER A 304 13.69 -10.95 13.85
CA SER A 304 14.01 -12.33 14.19
C SER A 304 13.81 -12.59 15.69
N ALA A 305 13.35 -13.79 16.05
CA ALA A 305 13.14 -14.14 17.46
C ALA A 305 14.49 -14.38 18.15
N LYS A 306 14.69 -13.77 19.32
CA LYS A 306 15.81 -14.11 20.19
C LYS A 306 15.65 -15.51 20.76
N THR A 307 16.76 -16.21 20.87
CA THR A 307 16.80 -17.55 21.46
C THR A 307 17.73 -17.62 22.66
N ASP A 308 17.40 -18.47 23.62
CA ASP A 308 18.30 -18.84 24.70
C ASP A 308 19.48 -19.70 24.20
N SER A 309 20.36 -20.13 25.11
CA SER A 309 21.51 -20.97 24.78
C SER A 309 21.15 -22.35 24.21
N ASP A 310 19.92 -22.80 24.42
CA ASP A 310 19.39 -24.10 23.97
C ASP A 310 18.60 -23.96 22.65
N GLY A 311 18.48 -22.75 22.10
CA GLY A 311 17.77 -22.46 20.86
C GLY A 311 16.26 -22.24 21.02
N ASN A 312 15.74 -22.15 22.25
CA ASN A 312 14.32 -21.87 22.47
C ASN A 312 14.06 -20.37 22.40
N LYS A 313 12.91 -19.97 21.84
CA LYS A 313 12.48 -18.56 21.81
C LYS A 313 12.27 -18.04 23.23
N ILE A 314 12.72 -16.81 23.49
CA ILE A 314 12.58 -16.15 24.79
C ILE A 314 11.21 -15.45 24.85
N GLU A 315 10.40 -15.70 25.88
CA GLU A 315 9.11 -15.01 26.10
C GLU A 315 9.33 -13.56 26.52
N THR A 316 8.50 -12.63 26.02
CA THR A 316 8.59 -11.18 26.36
C THR A 316 8.06 -10.84 27.75
N TYR A 317 7.09 -11.59 28.24
CA TYR A 317 6.42 -11.34 29.51
C TYR A 317 5.99 -12.65 30.17
N THR A 318 5.78 -12.59 31.47
CA THR A 318 5.30 -13.71 32.27
C THR A 318 3.83 -13.53 32.65
N GLN A 319 3.20 -14.59 33.20
CA GLN A 319 1.88 -14.47 33.78
C GLN A 319 1.81 -13.47 34.96
N ASP A 320 2.92 -13.25 35.67
CA ASP A 320 2.96 -12.24 36.74
C ASP A 320 2.97 -10.82 36.17
N ASP A 321 3.61 -10.58 35.02
CA ASP A 321 3.52 -9.30 34.33
C ASP A 321 2.08 -9.00 33.90
N ILE A 322 1.37 -10.00 33.38
CA ILE A 322 -0.06 -9.85 33.00
C ILE A 322 -0.89 -9.44 34.20
N ARG A 323 -0.69 -10.07 35.37
CA ARG A 323 -1.41 -9.70 36.60
C ARG A 323 -1.09 -8.28 37.06
N ASN A 324 0.18 -7.88 37.00
CA ASN A 324 0.62 -6.54 37.39
C ASN A 324 0.06 -5.46 36.45
N VAL A 325 0.08 -5.72 35.14
CA VAL A 325 -0.56 -4.84 34.14
C VAL A 325 -2.07 -4.81 34.36
N ALA A 326 -2.73 -5.94 34.60
CA ALA A 326 -4.16 -5.98 34.87
C ALA A 326 -4.54 -5.13 36.10
N LYS A 327 -3.74 -5.19 37.18
CA LYS A 327 -3.90 -4.34 38.37
C LYS A 327 -3.76 -2.85 38.01
N ALA A 328 -2.68 -2.49 37.33
CA ALA A 328 -2.41 -1.10 36.92
C ALA A 328 -3.51 -0.55 36.00
N LEU A 329 -4.15 -1.42 35.20
CA LEU A 329 -5.23 -1.04 34.29
C LEU A 329 -6.63 -1.13 34.90
N THR A 330 -6.80 -1.39 36.20
CA THR A 330 -8.12 -1.29 36.86
C THR A 330 -8.58 0.16 36.98
N GLY A 331 -9.90 0.40 37.11
CA GLY A 331 -10.42 1.73 37.43
C GLY A 331 -11.13 2.48 36.30
N TRP A 332 -11.34 1.88 35.13
CA TRP A 332 -11.98 2.57 34.00
C TRP A 332 -13.49 2.34 33.93
N VAL A 333 -14.25 3.40 33.72
CA VAL A 333 -15.70 3.32 33.51
C VAL A 333 -16.15 4.19 32.33
N ARG A 334 -17.32 3.87 31.79
CA ARG A 334 -18.01 4.72 30.81
C ARG A 334 -18.20 6.14 31.38
N ALA A 335 -17.99 7.16 30.54
CA ALA A 335 -18.27 8.54 30.90
C ALA A 335 -19.76 8.75 31.22
N SER A 336 -20.08 9.64 32.17
CA SER A 336 -21.47 9.90 32.55
C SER A 336 -22.28 10.48 31.37
N GLY A 337 -23.43 9.87 31.09
CA GLY A 337 -24.32 10.29 29.99
C GLY A 337 -23.86 9.90 28.58
N ASP A 338 -22.79 9.11 28.45
CA ASP A 338 -22.30 8.62 27.15
C ASP A 338 -22.94 7.27 26.78
N GLU A 339 -24.25 7.25 26.49
CA GLU A 339 -24.96 5.98 26.20
C GLU A 339 -24.49 5.33 24.89
N LEU A 340 -23.87 6.10 24.00
CA LEU A 340 -23.41 5.66 22.69
C LEU A 340 -21.98 5.09 22.70
N LEU A 341 -21.26 5.20 23.84
CA LEU A 341 -19.88 4.75 23.96
C LEU A 341 -18.95 5.43 22.94
N VAL A 342 -19.02 6.76 22.84
CA VAL A 342 -18.20 7.56 21.91
C VAL A 342 -17.28 8.54 22.64
N LYS A 343 -17.31 8.57 23.98
CA LYS A 343 -16.40 9.39 24.79
C LYS A 343 -15.36 8.51 25.45
N PRO A 344 -14.10 8.96 25.57
CA PRO A 344 -13.08 8.24 26.30
C PRO A 344 -13.56 7.83 27.70
N MET A 345 -13.23 6.62 28.10
CA MET A 345 -13.47 6.14 29.46
C MET A 345 -12.80 7.07 30.48
N VAL A 346 -13.42 7.16 31.64
CA VAL A 346 -12.97 8.03 32.74
C VAL A 346 -12.56 7.18 33.94
N ALA A 347 -11.57 7.68 34.67
CA ALA A 347 -11.08 7.05 35.87
C ALA A 347 -12.14 7.04 36.99
N LYS A 348 -12.16 5.94 37.73
CA LYS A 348 -12.94 5.71 38.95
C LYS A 348 -12.02 5.09 39.98
N GLU A 349 -11.33 5.93 40.75
CA GLU A 349 -10.31 5.51 41.71
C GLU A 349 -10.79 4.47 42.74
N SER A 350 -12.08 4.46 43.08
CA SER A 350 -12.65 3.42 43.97
C SER A 350 -12.56 2.00 43.40
N TYR A 351 -12.40 1.85 42.09
CA TYR A 351 -12.19 0.57 41.40
C TYR A 351 -10.72 0.28 41.14
N HIS A 352 -9.83 1.24 41.33
CA HIS A 352 -8.41 1.11 41.03
C HIS A 352 -7.66 0.38 42.15
N ASP A 353 -6.72 -0.46 41.74
CA ASP A 353 -5.72 -1.10 42.58
C ASP A 353 -4.53 -0.15 42.64
N ASP A 354 -4.31 0.48 43.80
CA ASP A 354 -3.25 1.45 44.05
C ASP A 354 -2.02 0.82 44.73
N SER A 355 -1.90 -0.51 44.72
CA SER A 355 -0.72 -1.19 45.25
C SER A 355 0.52 -0.99 44.35
N GLU A 356 1.70 -1.36 44.84
CA GLU A 356 2.91 -1.38 44.00
C GLU A 356 2.79 -2.49 42.93
N LYS A 357 3.25 -2.22 41.71
CA LYS A 357 3.32 -3.22 40.63
C LYS A 357 4.73 -3.35 40.10
N VAL A 358 5.08 -4.53 39.61
CA VAL A 358 6.32 -4.76 38.85
C VAL A 358 5.95 -5.29 37.49
N VAL A 359 6.31 -4.55 36.44
CA VAL A 359 6.01 -4.88 35.04
C VAL A 359 7.32 -4.95 34.28
N MET A 360 7.70 -6.13 33.81
CA MET A 360 8.93 -6.40 33.04
C MET A 360 10.18 -5.80 33.70
N GLY A 361 10.30 -6.00 35.01
CA GLY A 361 11.42 -5.49 35.82
C GLY A 361 11.34 -4.00 36.20
N THR A 362 10.32 -3.27 35.74
CA THR A 362 10.09 -1.86 36.10
C THR A 362 9.07 -1.76 37.22
N THR A 363 9.41 -1.05 38.30
CA THR A 363 8.50 -0.81 39.43
C THR A 363 7.62 0.40 39.18
N ILE A 364 6.30 0.19 39.23
CA ILE A 364 5.28 1.24 39.31
C ILE A 364 4.95 1.45 40.80
N PRO A 365 5.19 2.65 41.37
CA PRO A 365 5.07 2.87 42.80
C PRO A 365 3.61 2.80 43.28
N ALA A 366 3.42 2.38 44.53
CA ALA A 366 2.11 2.40 45.17
C ALA A 366 1.55 3.84 45.32
N GLY A 367 0.23 3.95 45.37
CA GLY A 367 -0.50 5.20 45.60
C GLY A 367 -0.66 6.09 44.37
N GLN A 368 -0.30 5.62 43.17
CA GLN A 368 -0.63 6.28 41.92
C GLN A 368 -2.15 6.24 41.66
N SER A 369 -2.61 7.23 40.91
CA SER A 369 -3.97 7.27 40.36
C SER A 369 -4.13 6.35 39.15
N THR A 370 -5.38 6.07 38.80
CA THR A 370 -5.73 5.27 37.60
C THR A 370 -5.06 5.79 36.32
N GLU A 371 -4.98 7.10 36.13
CA GLU A 371 -4.38 7.72 34.93
C GLU A 371 -2.84 7.63 34.95
N GLU A 372 -2.19 7.78 36.12
CA GLU A 372 -0.74 7.67 36.26
C GLU A 372 -0.24 6.24 36.02
N ASP A 373 -0.97 5.25 36.54
CA ASP A 373 -0.67 3.84 36.32
C ASP A 373 -0.84 3.45 34.85
N LEU A 374 -1.93 3.90 34.20
CA LEU A 374 -2.10 3.70 32.75
C LEU A 374 -0.94 4.30 31.97
N SER A 375 -0.56 5.55 32.27
CA SER A 375 0.56 6.19 31.58
C SER A 375 1.85 5.39 31.78
N SER A 376 2.13 4.95 33.01
CA SER A 376 3.32 4.16 33.34
C SER A 376 3.36 2.86 32.56
N VAL A 377 2.25 2.11 32.48
CA VAL A 377 2.15 0.89 31.68
C VAL A 377 2.41 1.17 30.19
N LEU A 378 1.74 2.18 29.62
CA LEU A 378 1.90 2.49 28.21
C LEU A 378 3.30 3.00 27.87
N ASP A 379 3.96 3.71 28.80
CA ASP A 379 5.35 4.16 28.64
C ASP A 379 6.34 2.98 28.69
N ILE A 380 6.10 2.01 29.57
CA ILE A 380 6.89 0.77 29.61
C ILE A 380 6.76 0.02 28.28
N LEU A 381 5.54 -0.16 27.77
CA LEU A 381 5.31 -0.86 26.51
C LEU A 381 5.88 -0.10 25.31
N PHE A 382 5.67 1.22 25.24
CA PHE A 382 6.18 2.05 24.15
C PHE A 382 7.72 2.05 24.06
N ASN A 383 8.39 2.07 25.21
CA ASN A 383 9.85 2.06 25.30
C ASN A 383 10.46 0.65 25.30
N HIS A 384 9.63 -0.39 25.28
CA HIS A 384 10.13 -1.76 25.22
C HIS A 384 10.87 -2.02 23.88
N PRO A 385 12.04 -2.70 23.89
CA PRO A 385 12.83 -2.94 22.68
C PRO A 385 12.07 -3.66 21.56
N ASN A 386 11.14 -4.58 21.91
CA ASN A 386 10.33 -5.28 20.90
C ASN A 386 9.33 -4.39 20.14
N THR A 387 8.90 -3.26 20.70
CA THR A 387 7.74 -2.54 20.14
C THR A 387 7.99 -2.04 18.72
N ALA A 388 9.21 -1.57 18.45
CA ALA A 388 9.60 -1.11 17.12
C ALA A 388 9.61 -2.24 16.07
N PRO A 389 10.40 -3.32 16.22
CA PRO A 389 10.41 -4.41 15.24
C PRO A 389 9.07 -5.16 15.15
N PHE A 390 8.33 -5.28 16.26
CA PHE A 390 7.01 -5.91 16.25
C PHE A 390 6.02 -5.10 15.40
N PHE A 391 5.95 -3.78 15.62
CA PHE A 391 5.03 -2.92 14.87
C PHE A 391 5.44 -2.79 13.40
N ALA A 392 6.74 -2.60 13.13
CA ALA A 392 7.29 -2.54 11.78
C ALA A 392 6.92 -3.79 10.97
N LYS A 393 7.22 -4.98 11.50
CA LYS A 393 6.88 -6.26 10.86
C LYS A 393 5.38 -6.39 10.62
N HIS A 394 4.53 -6.01 11.58
CA HIS A 394 3.08 -6.09 11.41
C HIS A 394 2.60 -5.20 10.27
N MET A 395 3.01 -3.93 10.25
CA MET A 395 2.55 -2.97 9.24
C MET A 395 3.07 -3.30 7.85
N ILE A 396 4.34 -3.72 7.73
CA ILE A 396 4.90 -4.20 6.45
C ILE A 396 4.09 -5.38 5.92
N LYS A 397 3.71 -6.34 6.78
CA LYS A 397 2.88 -7.48 6.35
C LYS A 397 1.48 -7.08 5.89
N ARG A 398 0.89 -6.05 6.50
CA ARG A 398 -0.45 -5.57 6.13
C ARG A 398 -0.44 -4.78 4.81
N LEU A 399 0.60 -3.99 4.58
CA LEU A 399 0.67 -3.05 3.46
C LEU A 399 1.44 -3.59 2.25
N ILE A 400 2.54 -4.33 2.47
CA ILE A 400 3.57 -4.57 1.46
C ILE A 400 3.65 -6.04 1.07
N THR A 401 4.18 -6.91 1.93
CA THR A 401 4.55 -8.28 1.59
C THR A 401 4.32 -9.25 2.74
N SER A 402 3.94 -10.50 2.46
CA SER A 402 3.78 -11.51 3.50
C SER A 402 5.13 -11.96 4.12
N ASN A 403 6.25 -11.73 3.42
CA ASN A 403 7.58 -12.23 3.78
C ASN A 403 8.66 -11.13 3.68
N PRO A 404 8.62 -10.09 4.52
CA PRO A 404 9.65 -9.05 4.52
C PRO A 404 11.01 -9.60 4.97
N SER A 405 12.10 -9.07 4.41
CA SER A 405 13.43 -9.42 4.87
C SER A 405 13.68 -8.92 6.31
N PRO A 406 14.63 -9.52 7.04
CA PRO A 406 15.10 -8.98 8.31
C PRO A 406 15.63 -7.53 8.19
N GLU A 407 16.35 -7.22 7.12
CA GLU A 407 16.96 -5.91 6.87
C GLU A 407 15.90 -4.81 6.69
N TYR A 408 14.82 -5.10 5.97
CA TYR A 408 13.69 -4.18 5.81
C TYR A 408 13.00 -3.90 7.14
N ILE A 409 12.73 -4.94 7.93
CA ILE A 409 12.16 -4.75 9.28
C ILE A 409 13.10 -3.89 10.12
N GLU A 410 14.41 -4.12 10.07
CA GLU A 410 15.39 -3.36 10.84
C GLU A 410 15.40 -1.87 10.45
N ARG A 411 15.40 -1.55 9.16
CA ARG A 411 15.36 -0.15 8.67
C ARG A 411 14.13 0.59 9.19
N VAL A 412 12.95 -0.02 9.06
CA VAL A 412 11.68 0.59 9.53
C VAL A 412 11.64 0.66 11.06
N ALA A 413 12.12 -0.36 11.76
CA ALA A 413 12.20 -0.35 13.22
C ALA A 413 13.11 0.77 13.74
N ASN A 414 14.22 1.05 13.05
CA ASN A 414 15.10 2.18 13.38
C ASN A 414 14.40 3.53 13.23
N VAL A 415 13.58 3.72 12.19
CA VAL A 415 12.77 4.94 12.03
C VAL A 415 11.71 5.05 13.12
N PHE A 416 11.09 3.95 13.54
CA PHE A 416 10.21 3.96 14.71
C PHE A 416 10.98 4.35 15.98
N ILE A 417 12.22 3.90 16.14
CA ILE A 417 13.04 4.22 17.31
C ILE A 417 13.37 5.71 17.36
N ASP A 418 13.75 6.29 16.22
CA ASP A 418 14.09 7.68 16.03
C ASP A 418 13.86 8.06 14.55
N ASN A 419 12.96 9.02 14.31
CA ASN A 419 12.66 9.52 12.96
C ASN A 419 13.78 10.38 12.33
N GLY A 420 14.93 10.52 13.01
CA GLY A 420 16.04 11.39 12.61
C GLY A 420 16.02 12.75 13.31
N GLU A 421 14.95 13.08 14.03
CA GLU A 421 14.79 14.30 14.82
C GLU A 421 14.70 14.03 16.33
N GLY A 422 14.95 12.79 16.76
CA GLY A 422 14.84 12.35 18.15
C GLY A 422 13.42 12.02 18.59
N VAL A 423 12.49 11.81 17.64
CA VAL A 423 11.09 11.46 17.93
C VAL A 423 10.86 9.98 17.71
N ARG A 424 10.60 9.25 18.80
CA ARG A 424 10.18 7.85 18.76
C ARG A 424 8.71 7.73 18.38
N GLY A 425 8.36 6.73 17.57
CA GLY A 425 6.99 6.36 17.25
C GLY A 425 6.26 7.37 16.37
N ASP A 426 6.98 8.18 15.60
CA ASP A 426 6.40 9.04 14.57
C ASP A 426 5.83 8.16 13.45
N MET A 427 4.51 8.06 13.39
CA MET A 427 3.83 7.18 12.44
C MET A 427 3.98 7.67 11.00
N GLN A 428 4.07 8.98 10.77
CA GLN A 428 4.25 9.52 9.43
C GLN A 428 5.61 9.08 8.87
N ALA A 429 6.67 9.23 9.67
CA ALA A 429 8.01 8.78 9.30
C ALA A 429 8.07 7.26 9.07
N VAL A 430 7.42 6.47 9.95
CA VAL A 430 7.37 5.00 9.82
C VAL A 430 6.63 4.57 8.55
N ILE A 431 5.47 5.16 8.25
CA ILE A 431 4.69 4.82 7.04
C ILE A 431 5.46 5.21 5.77
N ARG A 432 6.13 6.39 5.77
CA ARG A 432 7.02 6.77 4.65
C ARG A 432 8.12 5.72 4.46
N ALA A 433 8.84 5.38 5.53
CA ALA A 433 9.91 4.38 5.47
C ALA A 433 9.44 3.00 5.02
N ILE A 434 8.20 2.60 5.33
CA ILE A 434 7.61 1.37 4.80
C ILE A 434 7.41 1.48 3.29
N LEU A 435 6.77 2.54 2.80
CA LEU A 435 6.36 2.65 1.40
C LEU A 435 7.51 2.98 0.44
N THR A 436 8.58 3.61 0.93
CA THR A 436 9.73 4.04 0.12
C THR A 436 10.96 3.14 0.27
N ASP A 437 10.81 1.99 0.94
CA ASP A 437 11.92 1.06 1.10
C ASP A 437 12.30 0.39 -0.23
N GLU A 438 13.57 0.06 -0.39
CA GLU A 438 14.09 -0.63 -1.57
C GLU A 438 13.38 -1.96 -1.86
N GLU A 439 12.93 -2.69 -0.82
CA GLU A 439 12.16 -3.93 -1.02
C GLU A 439 10.71 -3.65 -1.42
N ALA A 440 10.11 -2.57 -0.93
CA ALA A 440 8.75 -2.20 -1.28
C ALA A 440 8.64 -1.76 -2.76
N LEU A 441 9.66 -1.06 -3.24
CA LEU A 441 9.73 -0.51 -4.60
C LEU A 441 10.53 -1.40 -5.57
N GLY A 442 11.37 -2.30 -5.08
CA GLY A 442 12.33 -3.06 -5.89
C GLY A 442 11.72 -4.16 -6.75
N GLU A 443 12.41 -4.51 -7.83
CA GLU A 443 12.07 -5.63 -8.72
C GLU A 443 13.01 -6.83 -8.50
N ASP A 444 13.73 -6.87 -7.38
CA ASP A 444 14.59 -8.00 -7.03
C ASP A 444 13.78 -9.27 -6.82
N SER A 445 14.10 -10.30 -7.61
CA SER A 445 13.47 -11.61 -7.54
C SER A 445 13.62 -12.32 -6.19
N GLU A 446 14.64 -11.97 -5.40
CA GLU A 446 14.88 -12.61 -4.09
C GLU A 446 13.89 -12.11 -3.02
N HIS A 447 13.51 -10.83 -3.06
CA HIS A 447 12.66 -10.17 -2.06
C HIS A 447 11.45 -9.46 -2.68
N MET A 448 10.78 -10.09 -3.64
CA MET A 448 9.63 -9.47 -4.28
C MET A 448 8.52 -9.14 -3.27
N PRO A 449 7.97 -7.91 -3.28
CA PRO A 449 7.00 -7.44 -2.30
C PRO A 449 5.58 -7.94 -2.59
N ILE A 450 5.42 -9.27 -2.66
CA ILE A 450 4.19 -9.92 -3.11
C ILE A 450 3.37 -10.46 -1.93
N LYS A 451 2.06 -10.29 -2.01
CA LYS A 451 1.08 -10.94 -1.13
C LYS A 451 -0.25 -11.17 -1.84
N ALA A 452 -1.11 -12.03 -1.30
CA ALA A 452 -2.48 -12.13 -1.79
C ALA A 452 -3.29 -10.90 -1.31
N LYS A 453 -4.17 -10.37 -2.16
CA LYS A 453 -5.15 -9.35 -1.80
C LYS A 453 -6.24 -9.99 -0.95
N GLU A 454 -6.60 -9.29 0.12
CA GLU A 454 -7.79 -9.62 0.88
C GLU A 454 -9.04 -9.38 0.04
N PRO A 455 -10.13 -10.16 0.22
CA PRO A 455 -11.36 -9.98 -0.54
C PRO A 455 -11.89 -8.55 -0.61
N ILE A 456 -11.87 -7.83 0.52
CA ILE A 456 -12.31 -6.44 0.55
C ILE A 456 -11.40 -5.52 -0.27
N VAL A 457 -10.08 -5.75 -0.24
CA VAL A 457 -9.10 -4.98 -1.02
C VAL A 457 -9.28 -5.28 -2.51
N ALA A 458 -9.47 -6.55 -2.90
CA ALA A 458 -9.73 -6.91 -4.30
C ALA A 458 -11.00 -6.26 -4.85
N VAL A 459 -12.07 -6.19 -4.05
CA VAL A 459 -13.32 -5.52 -4.42
C VAL A 459 -13.11 -4.03 -4.62
N VAL A 460 -12.50 -3.33 -3.66
CA VAL A 460 -12.28 -1.87 -3.76
C VAL A 460 -11.27 -1.55 -4.88
N ASN A 461 -10.26 -2.39 -5.08
CA ASN A 461 -9.32 -2.27 -6.20
C ASN A 461 -10.05 -2.27 -7.54
N LEU A 462 -10.96 -3.23 -7.77
CA LEU A 462 -11.77 -3.26 -8.99
C LEU A 462 -12.63 -2.00 -9.14
N MET A 463 -13.23 -1.53 -8.05
CA MET A 463 -14.05 -0.33 -8.07
C MET A 463 -13.24 0.90 -8.49
N ARG A 464 -12.01 1.04 -7.98
CA ARG A 464 -11.09 2.14 -8.31
C ARG A 464 -10.52 2.02 -9.71
N ALA A 465 -10.13 0.82 -10.14
CA ALA A 465 -9.58 0.56 -11.47
C ALA A 465 -10.57 0.85 -12.61
N LEU A 466 -11.88 0.76 -12.34
CA LEU A 466 -12.96 1.06 -13.28
C LEU A 466 -13.67 2.38 -12.98
N ASP A 467 -13.08 3.22 -12.11
CA ASP A 467 -13.64 4.50 -11.67
C ASP A 467 -15.16 4.42 -11.44
N MET A 468 -15.59 3.40 -10.71
CA MET A 468 -17.00 3.07 -10.58
C MET A 468 -17.75 4.26 -9.98
N GLU A 469 -18.88 4.62 -10.59
CA GLU A 469 -19.74 5.70 -10.12
C GLU A 469 -20.97 5.14 -9.39
N THR A 470 -21.45 5.86 -8.37
CA THR A 470 -22.73 5.53 -7.74
C THR A 470 -23.90 6.28 -8.40
N GLU A 471 -25.02 5.60 -8.62
CA GLU A 471 -26.26 6.22 -9.12
C GLU A 471 -26.96 7.11 -8.08
N THR A 472 -26.56 6.98 -6.82
CA THR A 472 -27.10 7.73 -5.67
C THR A 472 -26.13 8.84 -5.25
N GLU A 473 -26.52 9.68 -4.29
CA GLU A 473 -25.61 10.71 -3.76
C GLU A 473 -24.40 10.09 -3.04
N HIS A 474 -24.61 8.93 -2.42
CA HIS A 474 -23.62 8.15 -1.69
C HIS A 474 -23.71 6.67 -2.05
N VAL A 475 -22.69 5.90 -1.74
CA VAL A 475 -22.72 4.44 -1.78
C VAL A 475 -23.83 3.93 -0.86
N VAL A 476 -24.56 2.90 -1.30
CA VAL A 476 -25.67 2.31 -0.53
C VAL A 476 -25.67 0.78 -0.58
N ASN A 477 -26.04 0.15 0.54
CA ASN A 477 -26.16 -1.31 0.72
C ASN A 477 -24.84 -2.07 0.65
N SER A 478 -23.75 -1.48 1.15
CA SER A 478 -22.42 -2.10 1.27
C SER A 478 -22.36 -3.20 2.34
N ASP A 479 -23.39 -3.30 3.20
CA ASP A 479 -23.54 -4.42 4.12
C ASP A 479 -23.74 -5.77 3.41
N ILE A 480 -24.45 -5.77 2.27
CA ILE A 480 -24.68 -6.95 1.44
C ILE A 480 -23.37 -7.56 0.93
N PRO A 481 -22.49 -6.80 0.25
CA PRO A 481 -21.27 -7.37 -0.28
C PRO A 481 -20.28 -7.79 0.78
N PHE A 482 -20.12 -7.00 1.84
CA PHE A 482 -19.28 -7.40 2.97
C PHE A 482 -19.76 -8.69 3.64
N TRP A 483 -21.08 -8.90 3.71
CA TRP A 483 -21.62 -10.19 4.16
C TRP A 483 -21.31 -11.32 3.19
N ARG A 484 -21.39 -11.09 1.87
CA ARG A 484 -21.12 -12.11 0.85
C ARG A 484 -19.65 -12.54 0.86
N ILE A 485 -18.72 -11.60 0.78
CA ILE A 485 -17.28 -11.91 0.73
C ILE A 485 -16.73 -12.36 2.09
N GLY A 486 -17.55 -12.28 3.15
CA GLY A 486 -17.19 -12.71 4.50
C GLY A 486 -16.27 -11.74 5.24
N GLN A 487 -16.01 -10.56 4.66
CA GLN A 487 -15.09 -9.56 5.17
C GLN A 487 -15.71 -8.16 5.06
N GLY A 488 -15.60 -7.39 6.13
CA GLY A 488 -16.01 -5.99 6.17
C GLY A 488 -15.31 -5.28 7.32
N PRO A 489 -15.30 -3.94 7.33
CA PRO A 489 -14.68 -3.18 8.40
C PRO A 489 -15.28 -3.59 9.76
N MET A 490 -14.42 -3.83 10.75
CA MET A 490 -14.83 -4.21 12.12
C MET A 490 -15.72 -5.47 12.18
N ARG A 491 -15.58 -6.41 11.23
CA ARG A 491 -16.22 -7.75 11.23
C ARG A 491 -15.27 -8.87 11.65
N ALA A 492 -14.20 -8.55 12.37
CA ALA A 492 -13.28 -9.54 12.90
C ALA A 492 -14.01 -10.62 13.72
N ASN A 493 -13.71 -11.90 13.48
CA ASN A 493 -14.30 -12.99 14.25
C ASN A 493 -13.62 -13.21 15.61
N SER A 494 -12.40 -12.69 15.78
CA SER A 494 -11.60 -12.83 16.99
C SER A 494 -10.63 -11.66 17.16
N VAL A 495 -9.91 -11.65 18.28
CA VAL A 495 -8.81 -10.70 18.54
C VAL A 495 -7.65 -10.82 17.55
N PHE A 496 -7.53 -11.95 16.84
CA PHE A 496 -6.56 -12.18 15.76
C PHE A 496 -7.07 -11.67 14.41
N ASN A 497 -8.17 -10.94 14.38
CA ASN A 497 -8.83 -10.48 13.17
C ASN A 497 -9.31 -11.64 12.25
N PHE A 498 -9.24 -11.48 10.92
CA PHE A 498 -9.67 -12.46 9.92
C PHE A 498 -8.69 -13.62 9.73
N TYR A 499 -7.41 -13.42 10.02
CA TYR A 499 -6.33 -14.40 9.83
C TYR A 499 -5.12 -14.09 10.72
N SER A 500 -4.37 -15.14 11.06
CA SER A 500 -3.14 -15.09 11.82
C SER A 500 -1.98 -14.54 10.98
N GLN A 501 -1.16 -13.70 11.59
CA GLN A 501 0.01 -13.13 10.94
C GLN A 501 1.10 -14.15 10.58
N ASP A 502 1.13 -15.28 11.26
CA ASP A 502 2.16 -16.31 11.07
C ASP A 502 1.61 -17.52 10.30
N TYR A 503 0.44 -17.38 9.67
CA TYR A 503 -0.10 -18.47 8.87
C TYR A 503 0.79 -18.74 7.64
N SER A 504 1.04 -20.03 7.43
CA SER A 504 1.71 -20.60 6.27
C SER A 504 0.85 -21.74 5.73
N PRO A 505 0.59 -21.78 4.41
CA PRO A 505 -0.10 -22.91 3.79
C PRO A 505 0.63 -24.24 4.05
N SER A 506 -0.12 -25.33 4.08
CA SER A 506 0.45 -26.67 4.32
C SER A 506 1.47 -27.04 3.23
N GLY A 507 2.66 -27.46 3.65
CA GLY A 507 3.72 -27.91 2.74
C GLY A 507 4.70 -26.83 2.29
N THR A 508 4.63 -25.63 2.87
CA THR A 508 5.60 -24.55 2.68
C THR A 508 5.96 -23.90 4.02
N ASP A 509 7.18 -23.36 4.11
CA ASP A 509 7.63 -22.54 5.24
C ASP A 509 7.42 -21.03 4.97
N ILE A 510 6.92 -20.68 3.77
CA ILE A 510 6.61 -19.31 3.37
C ILE A 510 5.32 -18.86 4.05
N SER A 511 5.34 -17.66 4.64
CA SER A 511 4.14 -17.06 5.23
C SER A 511 3.23 -16.53 4.13
N ALA A 512 1.93 -16.80 4.24
CA ALA A 512 0.91 -16.21 3.37
C ALA A 512 -0.38 -15.99 4.18
N PRO A 513 -0.38 -15.05 5.15
CA PRO A 513 -1.47 -14.86 6.11
C PRO A 513 -2.86 -14.78 5.49
N GLU A 514 -2.96 -14.04 4.39
CA GLU A 514 -4.21 -13.75 3.69
C GLU A 514 -4.87 -15.03 3.14
N LEU A 515 -4.09 -16.07 2.83
CA LEU A 515 -4.58 -17.36 2.35
C LEU A 515 -5.26 -18.20 3.44
N GLU A 516 -5.12 -17.87 4.72
CA GLU A 516 -5.93 -18.48 5.78
C GLU A 516 -7.41 -18.13 5.58
N PHE A 517 -7.67 -16.90 5.12
CA PHE A 517 -9.02 -16.39 4.88
C PHE A 517 -9.47 -16.57 3.41
N MET A 518 -8.54 -16.39 2.45
CA MET A 518 -8.77 -16.49 1.01
C MET A 518 -8.82 -17.94 0.53
N THR A 519 -9.80 -18.69 1.04
CA THR A 519 -10.09 -20.07 0.63
C THR A 519 -10.81 -20.12 -0.73
N TRP A 520 -10.87 -21.29 -1.39
CA TRP A 520 -11.64 -21.46 -2.64
C TRP A 520 -13.10 -20.98 -2.55
N PRO A 521 -13.88 -21.28 -1.49
CA PRO A 521 -15.20 -20.68 -1.30
C PRO A 521 -15.18 -19.14 -1.25
N THR A 522 -14.25 -18.55 -0.51
CA THR A 522 -14.10 -17.09 -0.39
C THR A 522 -13.77 -16.47 -1.75
N TYR A 523 -12.82 -17.06 -2.48
CA TYR A 523 -12.47 -16.68 -3.85
C TYR A 523 -13.71 -16.70 -4.77
N ILE A 524 -14.44 -17.80 -4.80
CA ILE A 524 -15.63 -17.96 -5.65
C ILE A 524 -16.69 -16.90 -5.32
N VAL A 525 -16.94 -16.62 -4.04
CA VAL A 525 -17.96 -15.62 -3.66
C VAL A 525 -17.49 -14.20 -3.95
N THR A 526 -16.20 -13.90 -3.75
CA THR A 526 -15.59 -12.61 -4.09
C THR A 526 -15.65 -12.36 -5.59
N HIS A 527 -15.21 -13.33 -6.40
CA HIS A 527 -15.34 -13.29 -7.85
C HIS A 527 -16.79 -13.09 -8.30
N ASN A 528 -17.73 -13.91 -7.79
CA ASN A 528 -19.14 -13.79 -8.16
C ASN A 528 -19.74 -12.44 -7.77
N TYR A 529 -19.25 -11.83 -6.69
CA TYR A 529 -19.68 -10.50 -6.29
C TYR A 529 -19.14 -9.43 -7.24
N MET A 530 -17.84 -9.42 -7.51
CA MET A 530 -17.23 -8.51 -8.50
C MET A 530 -17.87 -8.65 -9.88
N ARG A 531 -18.23 -9.87 -10.28
CA ARG A 531 -18.99 -10.15 -11.50
C ARG A 531 -20.33 -9.42 -11.55
N THR A 532 -20.98 -9.15 -10.40
CA THR A 532 -22.23 -8.37 -10.38
C THR A 532 -22.03 -6.91 -10.78
N PHE A 533 -20.81 -6.37 -10.67
CA PHE A 533 -20.50 -5.02 -11.13
C PHE A 533 -20.22 -4.97 -12.61
N VAL A 534 -19.38 -5.89 -13.10
CA VAL A 534 -18.87 -5.83 -14.47
C VAL A 534 -19.84 -6.43 -15.49
N ALA A 535 -20.72 -7.36 -15.07
CA ALA A 535 -21.59 -8.10 -15.98
C ALA A 535 -23.11 -7.87 -15.81
N ASP A 536 -23.59 -7.34 -14.67
CA ASP A 536 -25.03 -7.11 -14.42
C ASP A 536 -25.32 -5.61 -14.14
N TRP A 537 -26.45 -5.11 -14.64
CA TRP A 537 -26.82 -3.69 -14.63
C TRP A 537 -27.70 -3.32 -13.43
N ARG A 538 -27.71 -4.15 -12.39
CA ARG A 538 -28.65 -4.05 -11.26
C ARG A 538 -27.99 -3.64 -9.94
N THR A 539 -26.74 -3.21 -10.03
CA THR A 539 -25.99 -2.63 -8.92
C THR A 539 -26.08 -1.09 -9.00
N PRO A 540 -26.22 -0.38 -7.87
CA PRO A 540 -26.13 1.08 -7.84
C PRO A 540 -24.70 1.60 -8.02
N LEU A 541 -23.70 0.71 -8.15
CA LEU A 541 -22.31 1.00 -8.49
C LEU A 541 -22.07 0.56 -9.94
N LEU A 542 -21.79 1.51 -10.84
CA LEU A 542 -21.64 1.29 -12.27
C LEU A 542 -20.18 1.47 -12.69
N PRO A 543 -19.57 0.51 -13.41
CA PRO A 543 -18.23 0.69 -13.96
C PRO A 543 -18.21 1.78 -15.04
N ASP A 544 -17.21 2.66 -14.97
CA ASP A 544 -16.85 3.51 -16.09
C ASP A 544 -15.88 2.78 -17.02
N TYR A 545 -16.33 2.54 -18.25
CA TYR A 545 -15.52 1.93 -19.30
C TYR A 545 -14.92 2.96 -20.25
N SER A 546 -15.11 4.27 -20.02
CA SER A 546 -14.68 5.35 -20.92
C SER A 546 -13.19 5.23 -21.28
N TYR A 547 -12.33 5.02 -20.28
CA TYR A 547 -10.89 4.84 -20.47
C TYR A 547 -10.56 3.64 -21.37
N LEU A 548 -11.21 2.48 -21.17
CA LEU A 548 -10.99 1.31 -22.04
C LEU A 548 -11.60 1.54 -23.43
N GLN A 549 -12.70 2.29 -23.51
CA GLN A 549 -13.41 2.55 -24.76
C GLN A 549 -12.60 3.41 -25.75
N GLU A 550 -11.68 4.24 -25.24
CA GLU A 550 -10.80 5.07 -26.05
C GLU A 550 -9.87 4.26 -26.96
N ALA A 551 -9.58 2.99 -26.63
CA ALA A 551 -8.82 2.09 -27.51
C ALA A 551 -9.56 1.82 -28.84
N GLY A 552 -10.89 1.93 -28.86
CA GLY A 552 -11.70 1.65 -30.05
C GLY A 552 -11.47 0.24 -30.59
N GLU A 553 -11.21 0.11 -31.89
CA GLU A 553 -10.95 -1.20 -32.53
C GLU A 553 -9.49 -1.65 -32.44
N ASP A 554 -8.63 -0.89 -31.75
CA ASP A 554 -7.22 -1.24 -31.57
C ASP A 554 -7.03 -2.21 -30.40
N THR A 555 -6.89 -3.50 -30.73
CA THR A 555 -6.68 -4.55 -29.73
C THR A 555 -5.38 -4.37 -28.95
N ASP A 556 -4.31 -3.84 -29.56
CA ASP A 556 -3.02 -3.66 -28.89
C ASP A 556 -3.13 -2.54 -27.85
N GLU A 557 -3.77 -1.43 -28.20
CA GLU A 557 -4.05 -0.36 -27.24
C GLU A 557 -5.01 -0.83 -26.13
N LEU A 558 -6.01 -1.66 -26.44
CA LEU A 558 -6.89 -2.22 -25.42
C LEU A 558 -6.14 -3.12 -24.43
N MET A 559 -5.24 -3.98 -24.92
CA MET A 559 -4.40 -4.82 -24.05
C MET A 559 -3.46 -3.94 -23.22
N ARG A 560 -2.83 -2.91 -23.81
CA ARG A 560 -2.00 -1.96 -23.07
C ARG A 560 -2.77 -1.30 -21.92
N ARG A 561 -3.99 -0.82 -22.17
CA ARG A 561 -4.81 -0.15 -21.16
C ARG A 561 -5.25 -1.09 -20.04
N ILE A 562 -5.66 -2.31 -20.37
CA ILE A 562 -5.98 -3.35 -19.37
C ILE A 562 -4.72 -3.68 -18.56
N GLY A 563 -3.59 -3.89 -19.22
CA GLY A 563 -2.32 -4.19 -18.58
C GLY A 563 -1.90 -3.08 -17.62
N LEU A 564 -1.96 -1.83 -18.07
CA LEU A 564 -1.55 -0.68 -17.27
C LEU A 564 -2.35 -0.56 -15.97
N VAL A 565 -3.68 -0.62 -16.05
CA VAL A 565 -4.55 -0.32 -14.89
C VAL A 565 -4.66 -1.49 -13.92
N PHE A 566 -4.69 -2.73 -14.41
CA PHE A 566 -4.91 -3.91 -13.56
C PHE A 566 -3.63 -4.65 -13.18
N TYR A 567 -2.55 -4.46 -13.94
CA TYR A 567 -1.34 -5.30 -13.86
C TYR A 567 -0.03 -4.50 -14.03
N GLY A 568 -0.06 -3.17 -13.91
CA GLY A 568 1.15 -2.34 -14.01
C GLY A 568 1.88 -2.41 -15.35
N GLY A 569 1.17 -2.68 -16.43
CA GLY A 569 1.72 -2.76 -17.79
C GLY A 569 2.17 -4.17 -18.21
N GLU A 570 2.21 -5.13 -17.28
CA GLU A 570 2.64 -6.51 -17.54
C GLU A 570 1.45 -7.48 -17.43
N LEU A 571 0.75 -7.70 -18.54
CA LEU A 571 -0.23 -8.77 -18.64
C LEU A 571 0.49 -10.12 -18.76
N ASP A 572 0.08 -11.10 -17.96
CA ASP A 572 0.49 -12.50 -18.16
C ASP A 572 0.19 -12.95 -19.60
N GLU A 573 1.17 -13.59 -20.25
CA GLU A 573 1.09 -13.96 -21.66
C GLU A 573 -0.14 -14.82 -21.96
N ARG A 574 -0.51 -15.72 -21.04
CA ARG A 574 -1.67 -16.60 -21.21
C ARG A 574 -2.98 -15.83 -21.03
N LEU A 575 -3.05 -14.91 -20.06
CA LEU A 575 -4.21 -14.04 -19.93
C LEU A 575 -4.37 -13.15 -21.17
N GLU A 576 -3.28 -12.57 -21.68
CA GLU A 576 -3.31 -11.76 -22.89
C GLU A 576 -3.79 -12.56 -24.11
N GLU A 577 -3.30 -13.81 -24.29
CA GLU A 577 -3.78 -14.70 -25.35
C GLU A 577 -5.29 -14.94 -25.26
N ILE A 578 -5.82 -15.18 -24.05
CA ILE A 578 -7.26 -15.39 -23.82
C ILE A 578 -8.05 -14.13 -24.16
N LEU A 579 -7.61 -12.96 -23.70
CA LEU A 579 -8.30 -11.69 -23.96
C LEU A 579 -8.32 -11.37 -25.46
N ARG A 580 -7.19 -11.51 -26.15
CA ARG A 580 -7.08 -11.29 -27.61
C ARG A 580 -7.97 -12.24 -28.39
N ALA A 581 -7.92 -13.53 -28.09
CA ALA A 581 -8.79 -14.52 -28.73
C ALA A 581 -10.28 -14.20 -28.52
N HIS A 582 -10.63 -13.64 -27.35
CA HIS A 582 -11.99 -13.23 -27.05
C HIS A 582 -12.43 -11.99 -27.86
N VAL A 583 -11.57 -10.97 -27.98
CA VAL A 583 -11.82 -9.80 -28.84
C VAL A 583 -12.06 -10.25 -30.29
N GLU A 584 -11.20 -11.13 -30.84
CA GLU A 584 -11.35 -11.67 -32.19
C GLU A 584 -12.67 -12.42 -32.39
N PHE A 585 -13.09 -13.22 -31.41
CA PHE A 585 -14.35 -13.95 -31.44
C PHE A 585 -15.56 -13.00 -31.46
N LEU A 586 -15.52 -11.94 -30.63
CA LEU A 586 -16.62 -11.00 -30.46
C LEU A 586 -16.77 -9.98 -31.58
N ASN A 587 -15.76 -9.75 -32.42
CA ASN A 587 -15.88 -8.93 -33.65
C ASN A 587 -17.00 -9.40 -34.61
N THR A 588 -17.66 -10.52 -34.32
CA THR A 588 -18.81 -11.03 -35.07
C THR A 588 -20.19 -10.83 -34.42
N ARG A 589 -20.34 -10.59 -33.09
CA ARG A 589 -21.63 -10.89 -32.40
C ARG A 589 -22.12 -10.06 -31.18
N PRO A 590 -21.38 -9.12 -30.55
CA PRO A 590 -22.01 -8.11 -29.67
C PRO A 590 -21.51 -6.66 -29.89
N THR A 591 -22.00 -5.70 -29.10
CA THR A 591 -21.47 -4.32 -29.09
C THR A 591 -20.08 -4.29 -28.45
N TYR A 592 -19.32 -3.24 -28.73
CA TYR A 592 -18.00 -3.05 -28.14
C TYR A 592 -18.05 -2.96 -26.60
N GLU A 593 -19.07 -2.29 -26.05
CA GLU A 593 -19.30 -2.23 -24.60
C GLU A 593 -19.52 -3.63 -23.98
N GLU A 594 -20.28 -4.51 -24.64
CA GLU A 594 -20.52 -5.88 -24.16
C GLU A 594 -19.25 -6.75 -24.27
N THR A 595 -18.35 -6.41 -25.19
CA THR A 595 -17.01 -7.01 -25.28
C THR A 595 -16.18 -6.64 -24.06
N LEU A 596 -16.14 -5.37 -23.69
CA LEU A 596 -15.40 -4.90 -22.49
C LEU A 596 -15.90 -5.58 -21.22
N LYS A 597 -17.22 -5.73 -21.05
CA LYS A 597 -17.81 -6.44 -19.90
C LYS A 597 -17.33 -7.89 -19.80
N GLN A 598 -17.30 -8.61 -20.93
CA GLN A 598 -16.82 -10.00 -20.95
C GLN A 598 -15.31 -10.08 -20.72
N LEU A 599 -14.51 -9.13 -21.23
CA LEU A 599 -13.08 -9.05 -20.94
C LEU A 599 -12.84 -8.84 -19.44
N MET A 600 -13.63 -7.98 -18.78
CA MET A 600 -13.52 -7.78 -17.34
C MET A 600 -13.84 -9.05 -16.55
N GLU A 601 -14.77 -9.90 -17.01
CA GLU A 601 -15.00 -11.22 -16.38
C GLU A 601 -13.72 -12.07 -16.38
N PHE A 602 -12.91 -12.02 -17.44
CA PHE A 602 -11.62 -12.73 -17.49
C PHE A 602 -10.58 -12.08 -16.57
N VAL A 603 -10.48 -10.74 -16.55
CA VAL A 603 -9.59 -9.99 -15.66
C VAL A 603 -9.83 -10.38 -14.19
N ILE A 604 -11.07 -10.30 -13.71
CA ILE A 604 -11.40 -10.61 -12.30
C ILE A 604 -11.42 -12.12 -11.99
N SER A 605 -11.25 -12.97 -13.01
CA SER A 605 -11.05 -14.42 -12.87
C SER A 605 -9.58 -14.82 -12.85
N SER A 606 -8.68 -13.90 -13.20
CA SER A 606 -7.24 -14.13 -13.21
C SER A 606 -6.74 -14.32 -11.78
N GLU A 607 -5.76 -15.20 -11.60
CA GLU A 607 -5.04 -15.33 -10.33
C GLU A 607 -4.28 -14.01 -10.02
N ASP A 608 -3.70 -13.39 -11.04
CA ASP A 608 -2.90 -12.15 -10.93
C ASP A 608 -3.71 -10.99 -10.36
N PHE A 609 -5.02 -10.93 -10.63
CA PHE A 609 -5.87 -9.86 -10.09
C PHE A 609 -5.93 -9.91 -8.55
N TYR A 610 -5.82 -11.10 -7.96
CA TYR A 610 -5.82 -11.31 -6.51
C TYR A 610 -4.43 -11.27 -5.90
N ILE A 611 -3.38 -11.00 -6.69
CA ILE A 611 -2.04 -10.76 -6.20
C ILE A 611 -1.83 -9.25 -6.08
N GLN A 612 -1.33 -8.85 -4.92
CA GLN A 612 -0.77 -7.53 -4.72
C GLN A 612 0.70 -7.62 -5.15
N ASP A 613 0.95 -7.15 -6.38
CA ASP A 613 2.27 -6.95 -6.97
C ASP A 613 2.35 -5.56 -7.56
#